data_AF-A0A1T2A373-F1
#
_entry.id   AF-A0A1T2A373-F1
#
_cell.length_a   1.000
_cell.length_b   1.000
_cell.length_c   1.000
_cell.angle_alpha   90.00
_cell.angle_beta   90.00
_cell.angle_gamma   90.00
#
_symmetry.space_group_name_H-M   'P 1'
#
loop_
_entity.id
_entity.type
_entity.pdbx_description
1 polymer ?
#
loop_
_entity_poly.entity_id
_entity_poly.type
_entity_poly.pdbx_seq_one_letter_code
_entity_poly.pdbx_strand_id
1 'polypeptide(L)'
;MSDQTANFALPLILGSQAQKHVTHNEALQRLDALVQLAVISRSVTEPPLGPPEGARYLLPTGALGVWAGQDGALAIFAAGAWQFLTPREGWRAFVLDEAVELVFAAGAWDVPPLPELSQLDGVGIMTGYDAVNRLSVSAEATLLSHAGAGHQLKLNKAAAGETASLLFQSNWSGRAEMGVAGSDDFAIKTSADGATWFEGLRLDGVTGRAAMPQGAVIDGALTGSGVVGTVAQVGGVSTGAVIEQGSTASGDYIRFADGTQICSAQVSLAYVADWVLKQDWAYPAQFAQAPCLSVALDADSLAAGSAIGAGAISFAGVEGVTSSGARAVVYPANGASFLSGESCDLSVTAIGRWV
;
A
#
# COMPACT_ATOMS: atom_id res chain seq x y z
N MET A 1 -63.89 38.13 24.50
CA MET A 1 -62.51 37.92 24.95
C MET A 1 -62.34 36.41 25.09
N SER A 2 -61.25 35.85 24.57
CA SER A 2 -60.94 34.43 24.80
C SER A 2 -60.59 34.24 26.28
N ASP A 3 -61.11 33.19 26.90
CA ASP A 3 -60.76 32.79 28.28
C ASP A 3 -59.52 31.89 28.31
N GLN A 4 -58.79 31.78 27.18
CA GLN A 4 -57.62 30.94 26.99
C GLN A 4 -56.51 31.66 26.21
N THR A 5 -55.26 31.25 26.45
CA THR A 5 -54.10 31.68 25.64
C THR A 5 -54.10 31.03 24.24
N ALA A 6 -53.34 31.60 23.31
CA ALA A 6 -53.46 31.28 21.89
C ALA A 6 -52.75 29.98 21.46
N ASN A 7 -51.58 29.67 22.04
CA ASN A 7 -50.78 28.53 21.60
C ASN A 7 -51.10 27.24 22.37
N PHE A 8 -51.29 27.32 23.68
CA PHE A 8 -51.47 26.17 24.57
C PHE A 8 -52.85 26.10 25.24
N ALA A 9 -53.77 27.00 24.89
CA ALA A 9 -55.11 27.04 25.44
C ALA A 9 -55.15 27.12 27.00
N LEU A 10 -54.20 27.83 27.61
CA LEU A 10 -54.09 27.96 29.06
C LEU A 10 -55.23 28.83 29.60
N PRO A 11 -55.98 28.40 30.62
CA PRO A 11 -57.09 29.18 31.17
C PRO A 11 -56.63 30.52 31.76
N LEU A 12 -57.34 31.60 31.42
CA LEU A 12 -57.14 32.95 31.96
C LEU A 12 -58.08 33.24 33.13
N ILE A 13 -57.65 34.09 34.05
CA ILE A 13 -58.48 34.54 35.19
C ILE A 13 -59.45 35.62 34.70
N LEU A 14 -60.74 35.42 34.93
CA LEU A 14 -61.79 36.41 34.64
C LEU A 14 -61.66 37.67 35.51
N GLY A 15 -62.18 38.80 35.01
CA GLY A 15 -62.08 40.11 35.67
C GLY A 15 -62.72 40.18 37.07
N SER A 16 -62.50 41.30 37.77
CA SER A 16 -63.09 41.65 39.08
C SER A 16 -62.47 41.00 40.35
N GLN A 17 -61.29 40.38 40.25
CA GLN A 17 -60.51 39.88 41.40
C GLN A 17 -59.39 40.85 41.82
N ALA A 18 -59.72 42.07 42.27
CA ALA A 18 -58.76 43.09 42.75
C ALA A 18 -57.57 43.34 41.80
N GLN A 19 -57.81 43.37 40.48
CA GLN A 19 -56.81 43.56 39.42
C GLN A 19 -55.67 42.51 39.32
N LYS A 20 -55.65 41.45 40.13
CA LYS A 20 -54.64 40.38 40.05
C LYS A 20 -54.63 39.63 38.71
N HIS A 21 -55.80 39.54 38.07
CA HIS A 21 -55.99 38.95 36.74
C HIS A 21 -55.11 39.62 35.68
N VAL A 22 -54.82 40.92 35.79
CA VAL A 22 -54.00 41.65 34.80
C VAL A 22 -52.57 41.08 34.80
N THR A 23 -51.89 41.15 35.93
CA THR A 23 -50.50 40.70 36.06
C THR A 23 -50.32 39.20 35.83
N HIS A 24 -51.31 38.39 36.25
CA HIS A 24 -51.22 36.94 36.09
C HIS A 24 -51.50 36.49 34.65
N ASN A 25 -52.52 37.05 34.00
CA ASN A 25 -52.83 36.71 32.61
C ASN A 25 -51.71 37.17 31.67
N GLU A 26 -51.07 38.32 31.95
CA GLU A 26 -49.89 38.77 31.20
C GLU A 26 -48.73 37.77 31.34
N ALA A 27 -48.48 37.26 32.56
CA ALA A 27 -47.48 36.21 32.78
C ALA A 27 -47.80 34.92 32.03
N LEU A 28 -49.07 34.50 32.01
CA LEU A 28 -49.53 33.33 31.25
C LEU A 28 -49.39 33.52 29.75
N GLN A 29 -49.69 34.70 29.20
CA GLN A 29 -49.50 35.00 27.78
C GLN A 29 -48.02 34.99 27.39
N ARG A 30 -47.13 35.49 28.24
CA ARG A 30 -45.68 35.40 28.01
C ARG A 30 -45.18 33.96 28.06
N LEU A 31 -45.68 33.16 29.01
CA LEU A 31 -45.36 31.73 29.08
C LEU A 31 -45.88 30.97 27.86
N ASP A 32 -47.10 31.26 27.42
CA ASP A 32 -47.70 30.67 26.23
C ASP A 32 -46.89 30.95 24.95
N ALA A 33 -46.27 32.12 24.85
CA ALA A 33 -45.43 32.44 23.72
C ALA A 33 -44.06 31.74 23.76
N LEU A 34 -43.48 31.56 24.95
CA LEU A 34 -42.09 31.10 25.14
C LEU A 34 -41.94 29.60 25.37
N VAL A 35 -42.93 28.93 25.96
CA VAL A 35 -42.90 27.48 26.16
C VAL A 35 -43.01 26.80 24.80
N GLN A 36 -42.13 25.82 24.53
CA GLN A 36 -42.05 25.14 23.22
C GLN A 36 -42.08 26.17 22.06
N LEU A 37 -41.17 27.16 22.15
CA LEU A 37 -41.13 28.31 21.25
C LEU A 37 -41.02 27.84 19.79
N ALA A 38 -42.08 28.07 19.02
CA ALA A 38 -42.14 27.81 17.60
C ALA A 38 -42.48 29.11 16.87
N VAL A 39 -41.61 29.53 15.97
CA VAL A 39 -41.76 30.77 15.21
C VAL A 39 -42.09 30.43 13.77
N ILE A 40 -42.94 31.23 13.14
CA ILE A 40 -43.38 31.01 11.76
C ILE A 40 -42.22 31.21 10.80
N SER A 41 -41.43 32.27 11.03
CA SER A 41 -40.26 32.59 10.21
C SER A 41 -39.29 33.46 10.99
N ARG A 42 -38.04 33.48 10.53
CA ARG A 42 -36.99 34.43 10.94
C ARG A 42 -36.49 35.36 9.84
N SER A 43 -37.04 35.25 8.64
CA SER A 43 -36.58 35.98 7.44
C SER A 43 -37.55 37.06 6.96
N VAL A 44 -38.77 37.07 7.50
CA VAL A 44 -39.80 38.06 7.16
C VAL A 44 -39.48 39.40 7.83
N THR A 45 -39.34 40.46 7.03
CA THR A 45 -39.02 41.81 7.50
C THR A 45 -40.25 42.69 7.72
N GLU A 46 -41.41 42.30 7.20
CA GLU A 46 -42.67 43.05 7.31
C GLU A 46 -43.78 42.22 7.99
N PRO A 47 -44.54 42.79 8.94
CA PRO A 47 -45.65 42.10 9.57
C PRO A 47 -46.72 41.71 8.54
N PRO A 48 -47.21 40.45 8.56
CA PRO A 48 -48.28 40.03 7.66
C PRO A 48 -49.57 40.82 7.91
N LEU A 49 -50.40 40.98 6.88
CA LEU A 49 -51.74 41.56 7.03
C LEU A 49 -52.66 40.52 7.69
N GLY A 50 -53.06 40.78 8.93
CA GLY A 50 -53.92 39.88 9.70
C GLY A 50 -53.19 38.65 10.27
N PRO A 51 -52.13 38.82 11.09
CA PRO A 51 -51.49 37.70 11.77
C PRO A 51 -52.51 36.97 12.65
N PRO A 52 -52.49 35.62 12.69
CA PRO A 52 -53.30 34.89 13.66
C PRO A 52 -52.82 35.22 15.08
N GLU A 53 -53.75 35.17 16.03
CA GLU A 53 -53.42 35.28 17.45
C GLU A 53 -52.42 34.16 17.84
N GLY A 54 -51.36 34.52 18.56
CA GLY A 54 -50.27 33.60 18.90
C GLY A 54 -49.19 33.46 17.83
N ALA A 55 -49.29 34.18 16.70
CA ALA A 55 -48.23 34.22 15.70
C ALA A 55 -46.93 34.74 16.32
N ARG A 56 -45.83 34.04 16.02
CA ARG A 56 -44.50 34.33 16.56
C ARG A 56 -43.49 34.43 15.42
N TYR A 57 -42.65 35.45 15.43
CA TYR A 57 -41.60 35.67 14.43
C TYR A 57 -40.31 36.07 15.12
N LEU A 58 -39.17 35.61 14.59
CA LEU A 58 -37.88 36.21 14.93
C LEU A 58 -37.62 37.33 13.92
N LEU A 59 -37.37 38.53 14.42
CA LEU A 59 -37.19 39.67 13.54
C LEU A 59 -35.76 39.72 12.99
N PRO A 60 -35.56 39.61 11.67
CA PRO A 60 -34.25 39.85 11.08
C PRO A 60 -33.87 41.32 11.21
N THR A 61 -32.60 41.63 10.99
CA THR A 61 -32.15 43.02 10.84
C THR A 61 -32.86 43.71 9.68
N GLY A 62 -33.31 44.96 9.90
CA GLY A 62 -34.03 45.74 8.90
C GLY A 62 -35.53 45.48 8.92
N ALA A 63 -36.10 45.12 10.07
CA ALA A 63 -37.54 44.99 10.22
C ALA A 63 -38.26 46.32 9.96
N LEU A 64 -39.45 46.26 9.37
CA LEU A 64 -40.19 47.41 8.85
C LEU A 64 -41.57 47.56 9.52
N GLY A 65 -42.23 48.70 9.26
CA GLY A 65 -43.55 48.99 9.80
C GLY A 65 -43.58 49.01 11.32
N VAL A 66 -44.54 48.31 11.93
CA VAL A 66 -44.65 48.20 13.40
C VAL A 66 -43.53 47.36 14.04
N TRP A 67 -42.72 46.67 13.23
CA TRP A 67 -41.54 45.94 13.70
C TRP A 67 -40.25 46.79 13.64
N ALA A 68 -40.31 48.00 13.09
CA ALA A 68 -39.14 48.85 12.94
C ALA A 68 -38.45 49.14 14.29
N GLY A 69 -37.12 48.93 14.33
CA GLY A 69 -36.30 49.11 15.53
C GLY A 69 -36.33 47.94 16.52
N GLN A 70 -36.98 46.83 16.19
CA GLN A 70 -37.06 45.61 17.01
C GLN A 70 -36.21 44.46 16.42
N ASP A 71 -35.13 44.80 15.71
CA ASP A 71 -34.22 43.84 15.10
C ASP A 71 -33.70 42.83 16.15
N GLY A 72 -33.77 41.53 15.83
CA GLY A 72 -33.36 40.44 16.72
C GLY A 72 -34.36 40.09 17.83
N ALA A 73 -35.47 40.83 17.97
CA ALA A 73 -36.50 40.51 18.95
C ALA A 73 -37.40 39.34 18.50
N LEU A 74 -38.02 38.68 19.46
CA LEU A 74 -39.15 37.79 19.25
C LEU A 74 -40.43 38.62 19.20
N ALA A 75 -41.04 38.74 18.03
CA ALA A 75 -42.33 39.38 17.83
C ALA A 75 -43.47 38.37 18.08
N ILE A 76 -44.44 38.74 18.91
CA ILE A 76 -45.59 37.92 19.30
C ILE A 76 -46.85 38.72 19.03
N PHE A 77 -47.78 38.18 18.25
CA PHE A 77 -49.08 38.79 18.05
C PHE A 77 -50.06 38.30 19.12
N ALA A 78 -50.45 39.17 20.04
CA ALA A 78 -51.37 38.85 21.12
C ALA A 78 -52.25 40.05 21.50
N ALA A 79 -53.50 39.79 21.86
CA ALA A 79 -54.56 40.75 22.14
C ALA A 79 -54.73 41.80 21.03
N GLY A 80 -54.52 41.40 19.77
CA GLY A 80 -54.61 42.30 18.61
C GLY A 80 -53.44 43.28 18.45
N ALA A 81 -52.34 43.09 19.18
CA ALA A 81 -51.15 43.93 19.10
C ALA A 81 -49.85 43.09 19.03
N TRP A 82 -48.80 43.69 18.48
CA TRP A 82 -47.46 43.10 18.52
C TRP A 82 -46.77 43.41 19.85
N GLN A 83 -46.27 42.36 20.49
CA GLN A 83 -45.41 42.43 21.66
C GLN A 83 -44.01 41.95 21.26
N PHE A 84 -42.97 42.56 21.81
CA PHE A 84 -41.59 42.23 21.50
C PHE A 84 -40.85 41.78 22.75
N LEU A 85 -40.22 40.62 22.67
CA LEU A 85 -39.36 40.10 23.73
C LEU A 85 -37.92 40.00 23.23
N THR A 86 -36.99 40.52 24.01
CA THR A 86 -35.55 40.32 23.76
C THR A 86 -35.17 38.88 24.13
N PRO A 87 -34.66 38.08 23.19
CA PRO A 87 -34.15 36.74 23.48
C PRO A 87 -33.05 36.76 24.54
N ARG A 88 -32.91 35.67 25.29
CA ARG A 88 -31.85 35.49 26.29
C ARG A 88 -31.03 34.26 25.96
N GLU A 89 -29.77 34.27 26.39
CA GLU A 89 -28.83 33.16 26.25
C GLU A 89 -29.48 31.83 26.68
N GLY A 90 -29.37 30.81 25.83
CA GLY A 90 -29.91 29.47 26.05
C GLY A 90 -31.38 29.27 25.63
N TRP A 91 -32.07 30.29 25.13
CA TRP A 91 -33.39 30.10 24.52
C TRP A 91 -33.30 29.19 23.31
N ARG A 92 -34.31 28.35 23.11
CA ARG A 92 -34.44 27.46 21.95
C ARG A 92 -35.70 27.84 21.19
N ALA A 93 -35.64 27.86 19.86
CA ALA A 93 -36.78 28.12 18.99
C ALA A 93 -36.77 27.16 17.81
N PHE A 94 -37.94 26.65 17.44
CA PHE A 94 -38.11 25.91 16.19
C PHE A 94 -38.69 26.84 15.12
N VAL A 95 -37.98 27.01 14.01
CA VAL A 95 -38.42 27.83 12.88
C VAL A 95 -39.20 26.95 11.91
N LEU A 96 -40.50 27.21 11.80
CA LEU A 96 -41.45 26.31 11.13
C LEU A 96 -41.25 26.26 9.61
N ASP A 97 -40.94 27.38 8.96
CA ASP A 97 -40.73 27.44 7.51
C ASP A 97 -39.39 26.84 7.04
N GLU A 98 -38.38 26.81 7.91
CA GLU A 98 -37.07 26.19 7.64
C GLU A 98 -36.96 24.74 8.17
N ALA A 99 -37.84 24.31 9.08
CA ALA A 99 -37.74 23.06 9.83
C ALA A 99 -36.42 22.91 10.61
N VAL A 100 -35.94 24.02 11.18
CA VAL A 100 -34.65 24.10 11.88
C VAL A 100 -34.85 24.53 13.33
N GLU A 101 -34.10 23.91 14.23
CA GLU A 101 -33.96 24.36 15.61
C GLU A 101 -32.81 25.36 15.75
N LEU A 102 -33.04 26.43 16.49
CA LEU A 102 -32.07 27.46 16.83
C LEU A 102 -31.89 27.58 18.34
N VAL A 103 -30.68 27.94 18.74
CA VAL A 103 -30.35 28.34 20.11
C VAL A 103 -29.88 29.79 20.08
N PHE A 104 -30.40 30.62 20.97
CA PHE A 104 -29.89 31.97 21.16
C PHE A 104 -28.62 31.91 22.02
N ALA A 105 -27.47 32.16 21.40
CA ALA A 105 -26.17 32.12 22.04
C ALA A 105 -25.26 33.23 21.51
N ALA A 106 -24.42 33.80 22.37
CA ALA A 106 -23.49 34.88 22.02
C ALA A 106 -24.18 36.07 21.31
N GLY A 107 -25.43 36.38 21.72
CA GLY A 107 -26.22 37.47 21.16
C GLY A 107 -26.89 37.23 19.80
N ALA A 108 -26.88 36.01 19.26
CA ALA A 108 -27.52 35.66 17.99
C ALA A 108 -28.25 34.31 18.05
N TRP A 109 -29.19 34.10 17.12
CA TRP A 109 -29.85 32.80 16.93
C TRP A 109 -29.07 31.96 15.91
N ASP A 110 -28.51 30.84 16.36
CA ASP A 110 -27.72 29.93 15.53
C ASP A 110 -28.19 28.48 15.66
N VAL A 111 -27.85 27.66 14.67
CA VAL A 111 -28.08 26.21 14.73
C VAL A 111 -27.19 25.64 15.85
N PRO A 112 -27.74 24.85 16.79
CA PRO A 112 -26.92 24.24 17.83
C PRO A 112 -25.79 23.42 17.19
N PRO A 113 -24.54 23.58 17.64
CA PRO A 113 -23.45 22.78 17.10
C PRO A 113 -23.73 21.30 17.39
N LEU A 114 -23.41 20.44 16.42
CA LEU A 114 -23.32 19.01 16.71
C LEU A 114 -22.32 18.81 17.85
N PRO A 115 -22.58 17.87 18.78
CA PRO A 115 -21.62 17.56 19.82
C PRO A 115 -20.27 17.22 19.19
N GLU A 116 -19.18 17.61 19.85
CA GLU A 116 -17.85 17.26 19.41
C GLU A 116 -17.76 15.73 19.28
N LEU A 117 -17.54 15.23 18.07
CA LEU A 117 -17.46 13.79 17.80
C LEU A 117 -16.06 13.23 18.12
N SER A 118 -15.35 13.85 19.06
CA SER A 118 -14.03 13.42 19.52
C SER A 118 -14.18 12.36 20.61
N GLN A 119 -13.25 11.39 20.63
CA GLN A 119 -13.20 10.31 21.62
C GLN A 119 -14.50 9.51 21.79
N LEU A 120 -15.23 9.28 20.70
CA LEU A 120 -16.39 8.37 20.71
C LEU A 120 -15.97 6.99 21.23
N ASP A 121 -16.82 6.35 22.04
CA ASP A 121 -16.60 4.97 22.49
C ASP A 121 -16.44 4.02 21.29
N GLY A 122 -17.26 4.24 20.26
CA GLY A 122 -17.16 3.61 18.95
C GLY A 122 -18.23 4.09 17.98
N VAL A 123 -18.10 3.67 16.71
CA VAL A 123 -18.99 3.98 15.60
C VAL A 123 -19.32 2.69 14.84
N GLY A 124 -20.61 2.39 14.74
CA GLY A 124 -21.15 1.27 13.97
C GLY A 124 -21.95 1.76 12.77
N ILE A 125 -21.63 1.26 11.56
CA ILE A 125 -22.38 1.55 10.33
C ILE A 125 -23.06 0.26 9.89
N MET A 126 -24.40 0.22 9.97
CA MET A 126 -25.22 -0.96 9.66
C MET A 126 -24.90 -2.21 10.51
N THR A 127 -24.17 -2.03 11.62
CA THR A 127 -23.83 -3.04 12.62
C THR A 127 -23.45 -2.36 13.94
N GLY A 128 -23.32 -3.12 15.03
CA GLY A 128 -22.79 -2.63 16.30
C GLY A 128 -21.25 -2.55 16.29
N TYR A 129 -20.70 -1.68 17.14
CA TYR A 129 -19.28 -1.69 17.52
C TYR A 129 -19.10 -2.46 18.83
N ASP A 130 -17.86 -2.84 19.15
CA ASP A 130 -17.52 -3.46 20.42
C ASP A 130 -16.19 -2.89 21.00
N ALA A 131 -15.74 -3.40 22.14
CA ALA A 131 -14.54 -2.90 22.82
C ALA A 131 -13.24 -3.09 22.01
N VAL A 132 -13.23 -4.03 21.06
CA VAL A 132 -12.13 -4.34 20.13
C VAL A 132 -12.35 -3.61 18.81
N ASN A 133 -13.51 -3.80 18.19
CA ASN A 133 -13.90 -3.20 16.91
C ASN A 133 -14.65 -1.87 17.14
N ARG A 134 -13.92 -0.85 17.59
CA ARG A 134 -14.50 0.48 17.86
C ARG A 134 -15.00 1.20 16.60
N LEU A 135 -14.49 0.87 15.42
CA LEU A 135 -15.11 1.21 14.15
C LEU A 135 -15.54 -0.09 13.47
N SER A 136 -16.84 -0.26 13.26
CA SER A 136 -17.42 -1.48 12.70
C SER A 136 -18.36 -1.12 11.54
N VAL A 137 -18.18 -1.78 10.40
CA VAL A 137 -18.95 -1.50 9.18
C VAL A 137 -19.45 -2.81 8.59
N SER A 138 -20.76 -2.95 8.44
CA SER A 138 -21.41 -4.07 7.74
C SER A 138 -22.12 -3.56 6.50
N ALA A 139 -21.35 -3.38 5.43
CA ALA A 139 -21.83 -2.85 4.15
C ALA A 139 -21.13 -3.53 2.98
N GLU A 140 -21.63 -3.33 1.77
CA GLU A 140 -21.02 -3.86 0.55
C GLU A 140 -19.62 -3.28 0.29
N ALA A 141 -19.36 -2.03 0.74
CA ALA A 141 -18.07 -1.37 0.59
C ALA A 141 -17.81 -0.32 1.71
N THR A 142 -16.52 -0.05 1.94
CA THR A 142 -16.04 1.11 2.71
C THR A 142 -15.19 1.97 1.79
N LEU A 143 -15.60 3.22 1.54
CA LEU A 143 -14.85 4.18 0.73
C LEU A 143 -14.08 5.16 1.62
N LEU A 144 -12.75 5.15 1.51
CA LEU A 144 -11.85 6.12 2.13
C LEU A 144 -11.21 6.96 1.03
N SER A 145 -11.65 8.22 0.88
CA SER A 145 -11.27 9.08 -0.25
C SER A 145 -10.37 10.25 0.16
N HIS A 146 -9.71 10.86 -0.82
CA HIS A 146 -8.81 11.99 -0.64
C HIS A 146 -9.53 13.34 -0.73
N ALA A 147 -8.95 14.36 -0.11
CA ALA A 147 -9.36 15.76 -0.29
C ALA A 147 -8.54 16.49 -1.39
N GLY A 148 -7.75 15.76 -2.19
CA GLY A 148 -6.90 16.32 -3.23
C GLY A 148 -5.61 15.53 -3.39
N ALA A 149 -4.49 16.06 -2.90
CA ALA A 149 -3.15 15.53 -3.14
C ALA A 149 -2.87 14.11 -2.58
N GLY A 150 -3.71 13.58 -1.68
CA GLY A 150 -3.55 12.21 -1.17
C GLY A 150 -4.50 11.83 -0.03
N HIS A 151 -4.44 10.56 0.37
CA HIS A 151 -5.12 9.95 1.51
C HIS A 151 -4.19 8.91 2.15
N GLN A 152 -4.16 8.82 3.48
CA GLN A 152 -3.32 7.86 4.21
C GLN A 152 -4.11 7.17 5.31
N LEU A 153 -4.04 5.84 5.34
CA LEU A 153 -4.41 5.05 6.50
C LEU A 153 -3.15 4.79 7.33
N LYS A 154 -3.10 5.33 8.54
CA LYS A 154 -1.99 5.14 9.47
C LYS A 154 -2.35 4.06 10.48
N LEU A 155 -1.66 2.92 10.38
CA LEU A 155 -1.74 1.82 11.35
C LEU A 155 -0.46 1.86 12.17
N ASN A 156 -0.58 2.02 13.49
CA ASN A 156 0.55 2.15 14.38
C ASN A 156 0.55 1.04 15.42
N LYS A 157 1.71 0.43 15.65
CA LYS A 157 1.94 -0.57 16.71
C LYS A 157 2.86 0.00 17.78
N ALA A 158 2.69 -0.46 19.02
CA ALA A 158 3.41 0.10 20.16
C ALA A 158 4.90 -0.31 20.22
N ALA A 159 5.25 -1.47 19.66
CA ALA A 159 6.61 -2.01 19.69
C ALA A 159 6.90 -2.90 18.48
N ALA A 160 8.18 -3.26 18.31
CA ALA A 160 8.65 -4.07 17.18
C ALA A 160 7.94 -5.44 17.07
N GLY A 161 7.73 -6.12 18.20
CA GLY A 161 7.09 -7.44 18.25
C GLY A 161 5.56 -7.46 18.14
N GLU A 162 4.92 -6.29 18.08
CA GLU A 162 3.46 -6.17 17.97
C GLU A 162 3.01 -6.23 16.50
N THR A 163 1.70 -6.08 16.26
CA THR A 163 1.10 -6.14 14.93
C THR A 163 0.39 -4.84 14.57
N ALA A 164 0.71 -4.31 13.39
CA ALA A 164 -0.12 -3.35 12.67
C ALA A 164 -0.31 -3.87 11.23
N SER A 165 -1.54 -4.30 10.92
CA SER A 165 -1.81 -5.06 9.71
C SER A 165 -3.25 -4.89 9.22
N LEU A 166 -3.49 -5.41 8.02
CA LEU A 166 -4.80 -5.68 7.47
C LEU A 166 -5.02 -7.19 7.47
N LEU A 167 -6.01 -7.65 8.23
CA LEU A 167 -6.39 -9.06 8.36
C LEU A 167 -7.59 -9.37 7.47
N PHE A 168 -7.42 -10.30 6.54
CA PHE A 168 -8.45 -10.80 5.66
C PHE A 168 -9.04 -12.10 6.23
N GLN A 169 -10.36 -12.15 6.35
CA GLN A 169 -11.06 -13.24 7.02
C GLN A 169 -12.12 -13.89 6.13
N SER A 170 -12.41 -15.16 6.40
CA SER A 170 -13.60 -15.87 5.90
C SER A 170 -14.28 -16.55 7.08
N ASN A 171 -15.57 -16.28 7.28
CA ASN A 171 -16.35 -16.80 8.40
C ASN A 171 -15.63 -16.64 9.77
N TRP A 172 -15.19 -15.42 10.07
CA TRP A 172 -14.48 -15.08 11.31
C TRP A 172 -13.13 -15.79 11.54
N SER A 173 -12.59 -16.45 10.51
CA SER A 173 -11.27 -17.10 10.56
C SER A 173 -10.29 -16.36 9.65
N GLY A 174 -9.11 -16.03 10.19
CA GLY A 174 -8.02 -15.39 9.44
C GLY A 174 -7.53 -16.26 8.28
N ARG A 175 -7.29 -15.64 7.13
CA ARG A 175 -6.83 -16.32 5.91
C ARG A 175 -5.59 -15.71 5.32
N ALA A 176 -5.50 -14.38 5.33
CA ALA A 176 -4.32 -13.65 4.92
C ALA A 176 -4.14 -12.42 5.80
N GLU A 177 -2.91 -11.99 5.97
CA GLU A 177 -2.56 -10.80 6.73
C GLU A 177 -1.41 -10.08 6.03
N MET A 178 -1.49 -8.76 5.91
CA MET A 178 -0.40 -7.94 5.37
C MET A 178 -0.13 -6.72 6.25
N GLY A 179 1.14 -6.41 6.49
CA GLY A 179 1.56 -5.30 7.33
C GLY A 179 2.87 -5.59 8.07
N VAL A 180 3.08 -4.86 9.16
CA VAL A 180 4.23 -5.05 10.06
C VAL A 180 3.76 -5.90 11.25
N ALA A 181 3.74 -7.21 11.03
CA ALA A 181 3.14 -8.18 11.95
C ALA A 181 4.21 -9.01 12.67
N GLY A 182 4.48 -8.70 13.94
CA GLY A 182 5.49 -9.39 14.75
C GLY A 182 6.94 -8.97 14.47
N SER A 183 7.15 -7.96 13.61
CA SER A 183 8.42 -7.32 13.33
C SER A 183 8.18 -5.91 12.75
N ASP A 184 9.26 -5.17 12.44
CA ASP A 184 9.18 -3.90 11.70
C ASP A 184 9.24 -4.08 10.16
N ASP A 185 9.51 -5.30 9.69
CA ASP A 185 9.52 -5.62 8.26
C ASP A 185 8.09 -5.78 7.74
N PHE A 186 7.85 -5.31 6.51
CA PHE A 186 6.56 -5.55 5.85
C PHE A 186 6.48 -7.01 5.41
N ALA A 187 5.43 -7.70 5.81
CA ALA A 187 5.22 -9.11 5.51
C ALA A 187 3.82 -9.38 4.96
N ILE A 188 3.72 -10.46 4.17
CA ILE A 188 2.46 -11.08 3.76
C ILE A 188 2.45 -12.51 4.30
N LYS A 189 1.43 -12.82 5.10
CA LYS A 189 1.24 -14.13 5.73
C LYS A 189 -0.08 -14.73 5.32
N THR A 190 -0.14 -16.05 5.24
CA THR A 190 -1.38 -16.80 4.96
C THR A 190 -1.61 -17.91 5.98
N SER A 191 -2.87 -18.29 6.15
CA SER A 191 -3.30 -19.32 7.07
C SER A 191 -4.51 -20.07 6.53
N ALA A 192 -4.50 -21.40 6.65
CA ALA A 192 -5.63 -22.24 6.26
C ALA A 192 -6.68 -22.38 7.38
N ASP A 193 -6.27 -22.24 8.64
CA ASP A 193 -7.07 -22.50 9.84
C ASP A 193 -7.33 -21.23 10.68
N GLY A 194 -6.62 -20.14 10.41
CA GLY A 194 -6.64 -18.89 11.19
C GLY A 194 -5.77 -18.93 12.44
N ALA A 195 -5.00 -19.99 12.65
CA ALA A 195 -4.15 -20.20 13.82
C ALA A 195 -2.68 -20.39 13.44
N THR A 196 -2.41 -21.21 12.44
CA THR A 196 -1.06 -21.47 11.90
C THR A 196 -0.79 -20.52 10.74
N TRP A 197 0.23 -19.68 10.88
CA TRP A 197 0.57 -18.64 9.91
C TRP A 197 1.90 -18.91 9.23
N PHE A 198 1.92 -18.79 7.90
CA PHE A 198 3.11 -18.93 7.07
C PHE A 198 3.46 -17.58 6.45
N GLU A 199 4.68 -17.11 6.66
CA GLU A 199 5.20 -15.90 6.02
C GLU A 199 5.67 -16.21 4.59
N GLY A 200 4.84 -15.87 3.60
CA GLY A 200 5.15 -16.12 2.19
C GLY A 200 6.09 -15.08 1.60
N LEU A 201 5.99 -13.82 2.05
CA LEU A 201 6.83 -12.70 1.61
C LEU A 201 7.21 -11.84 2.81
N ARG A 202 8.47 -11.42 2.86
CA ARG A 202 8.96 -10.37 3.75
C ARG A 202 9.85 -9.40 2.98
N LEU A 203 9.69 -8.12 3.23
CA LEU A 203 10.59 -7.07 2.76
C LEU A 203 11.47 -6.64 3.92
N ASP A 204 12.77 -6.93 3.83
CA ASP A 204 13.75 -6.54 4.84
C ASP A 204 13.84 -5.00 4.91
N GLY A 205 13.56 -4.44 6.08
CA GLY A 205 13.48 -2.98 6.28
C GLY A 205 14.82 -2.26 6.15
N VAL A 206 15.94 -2.98 6.20
CA VAL A 206 17.30 -2.41 6.10
C VAL A 206 17.78 -2.36 4.64
N THR A 207 17.51 -3.42 3.88
CA THR A 207 18.04 -3.63 2.52
C THR A 207 16.99 -3.45 1.43
N GLY A 208 15.71 -3.45 1.79
CA GLY A 208 14.57 -3.44 0.85
C GLY A 208 14.41 -4.74 0.05
N ARG A 209 15.17 -5.80 0.37
CA ARG A 209 15.14 -7.06 -0.38
C ARG A 209 13.94 -7.90 0.02
N ALA A 210 13.34 -8.54 -0.97
CA ALA A 210 12.31 -9.54 -0.76
C ALA A 210 12.93 -10.88 -0.34
N ALA A 211 12.42 -11.45 0.75
CA ALA A 211 12.64 -12.82 1.17
C ALA A 211 11.33 -13.60 0.97
N MET A 212 11.46 -14.85 0.51
CA MET A 212 10.36 -15.80 0.39
C MET A 212 10.64 -17.01 1.30
N PRO A 213 10.34 -16.94 2.61
CA PRO A 213 10.71 -17.98 3.57
C PRO A 213 10.12 -19.36 3.27
N GLN A 214 8.96 -19.40 2.61
CA GLN A 214 8.31 -20.65 2.18
C GLN A 214 8.73 -21.09 0.77
N GLY A 215 9.68 -20.38 0.14
CA GLY A 215 10.01 -20.56 -1.28
C GLY A 215 8.91 -20.06 -2.21
N ALA A 216 9.04 -20.37 -3.50
CA ALA A 216 8.05 -20.04 -4.52
C ALA A 216 7.98 -21.16 -5.58
N VAL A 217 6.76 -21.46 -6.04
CA VAL A 217 6.54 -22.24 -7.25
C VAL A 217 6.40 -21.25 -8.41
N ILE A 218 7.18 -21.44 -9.47
CA ILE A 218 7.16 -20.57 -10.65
C ILE A 218 6.65 -21.36 -11.85
N ASP A 219 5.38 -21.13 -12.18
CA ASP A 219 4.78 -21.63 -13.42
C ASP A 219 5.03 -20.63 -14.55
N GLY A 220 6.04 -20.89 -15.39
CA GLY A 220 6.40 -20.03 -16.52
C GLY A 220 7.89 -19.64 -16.53
N ALA A 221 8.21 -18.53 -17.21
CA ALA A 221 9.58 -18.08 -17.39
C ALA A 221 10.01 -17.07 -16.30
N LEU A 222 11.19 -17.27 -15.72
CA LEU A 222 11.94 -16.24 -15.01
C LEU A 222 12.73 -15.43 -16.04
N THR A 223 12.61 -14.11 -16.01
CA THR A 223 13.30 -13.21 -16.95
C THR A 223 14.00 -12.06 -16.22
N GLY A 224 14.83 -11.30 -16.93
CA GLY A 224 15.58 -10.17 -16.40
C GLY A 224 17.04 -10.49 -16.05
N SER A 225 17.78 -9.44 -15.70
CA SER A 225 19.24 -9.50 -15.48
C SER A 225 19.67 -10.34 -14.27
N GLY A 226 18.73 -10.68 -13.38
CA GLY A 226 18.99 -11.61 -12.27
C GLY A 226 19.08 -13.07 -12.71
N VAL A 227 18.54 -13.44 -13.88
CA VAL A 227 18.61 -14.82 -14.41
C VAL A 227 19.87 -14.98 -15.25
N VAL A 228 20.01 -14.15 -16.29
CA VAL A 228 21.19 -14.11 -17.16
C VAL A 228 21.78 -12.70 -17.11
N GLY A 229 23.03 -12.58 -16.69
CA GLY A 229 23.72 -11.32 -16.46
C GLY A 229 25.08 -11.53 -15.79
N THR A 230 25.67 -10.47 -15.24
CA THR A 230 26.94 -10.61 -14.53
C THR A 230 26.76 -11.40 -13.23
N VAL A 231 27.49 -12.51 -13.10
CA VAL A 231 27.53 -13.36 -11.90
C VAL A 231 28.53 -12.74 -10.91
N ALA A 232 28.11 -12.62 -9.65
CA ALA A 232 28.95 -12.12 -8.57
C ALA A 232 28.50 -12.73 -7.24
N GLN A 233 29.42 -12.86 -6.29
CA GLN A 233 29.11 -13.36 -4.95
C GLN A 233 29.99 -12.66 -3.90
N VAL A 234 29.48 -12.59 -2.68
CA VAL A 234 30.24 -12.16 -1.50
C VAL A 234 30.05 -13.20 -0.41
N GLY A 235 31.14 -13.85 0.02
CA GLY A 235 31.09 -14.86 1.08
C GLY A 235 30.19 -16.08 0.76
N GLY A 236 30.11 -16.47 -0.51
CA GLY A 236 29.24 -17.56 -0.99
C GLY A 236 27.77 -17.19 -1.17
N VAL A 237 27.41 -15.92 -0.93
CA VAL A 237 26.06 -15.39 -1.19
C VAL A 237 26.08 -14.70 -2.56
N SER A 238 25.21 -15.15 -3.47
CA SER A 238 25.07 -14.50 -4.77
C SER A 238 24.61 -13.04 -4.62
N THR A 239 25.33 -12.15 -5.28
CA THR A 239 25.01 -10.71 -5.38
C THR A 239 24.75 -10.28 -6.82
N GLY A 240 24.83 -11.21 -7.78
CA GLY A 240 24.62 -10.98 -9.21
C GLY A 240 23.57 -11.91 -9.81
N ALA A 241 23.69 -12.18 -11.11
CA ALA A 241 22.82 -13.09 -11.84
C ALA A 241 23.06 -14.56 -11.45
N VAL A 242 22.12 -15.45 -11.83
CA VAL A 242 22.30 -16.90 -11.69
C VAL A 242 23.33 -17.45 -12.67
N ILE A 243 23.30 -16.97 -13.92
CA ILE A 243 24.17 -17.43 -15.01
C ILE A 243 24.76 -16.23 -15.77
N GLU A 244 26.05 -16.29 -16.06
CA GLU A 244 26.77 -15.38 -16.97
C GLU A 244 27.28 -16.19 -18.15
N GLN A 245 27.19 -15.63 -19.35
CA GLN A 245 27.79 -16.22 -20.56
C GLN A 245 28.60 -15.16 -21.29
N GLY A 246 29.73 -15.57 -21.87
CA GLY A 246 30.52 -14.68 -22.72
C GLY A 246 31.39 -15.45 -23.69
N SER A 247 31.80 -14.74 -24.75
CA SER A 247 32.61 -15.27 -25.84
C SER A 247 33.81 -14.36 -26.07
N THR A 248 34.97 -14.96 -26.30
CA THR A 248 36.22 -14.28 -26.65
C THR A 248 36.87 -14.97 -27.84
N ALA A 249 37.97 -14.42 -28.37
CA ALA A 249 38.76 -15.10 -29.39
C ALA A 249 39.35 -16.45 -28.93
N SER A 250 39.45 -16.67 -27.62
CA SER A 250 39.99 -17.91 -27.03
C SER A 250 38.90 -18.91 -26.63
N GLY A 251 37.64 -18.66 -26.99
CA GLY A 251 36.50 -19.54 -26.73
C GLY A 251 35.39 -18.89 -25.90
N ASP A 252 34.48 -19.73 -25.43
CA ASP A 252 33.29 -19.35 -24.67
C ASP A 252 33.45 -19.71 -23.19
N TYR A 253 32.73 -18.98 -22.33
CA TYR A 253 32.60 -19.34 -20.93
C TYR A 253 31.16 -19.21 -20.41
N ILE A 254 30.88 -19.99 -19.37
CA ILE A 254 29.67 -19.91 -18.56
C ILE A 254 30.11 -19.81 -17.10
N ARG A 255 29.56 -18.85 -16.35
CA ARG A 255 29.67 -18.81 -14.88
C ARG A 255 28.31 -19.04 -14.26
N PHE A 256 28.32 -19.72 -13.12
CA PHE A 256 27.16 -19.96 -12.29
C PHE A 256 27.35 -19.27 -10.94
N ALA A 257 26.23 -18.79 -10.37
CA ALA A 257 26.19 -18.13 -9.07
C ALA A 257 26.74 -18.98 -7.90
N ASP A 258 26.85 -20.30 -8.08
CA ASP A 258 27.40 -21.23 -7.10
C ASP A 258 28.94 -21.25 -7.06
N GLY A 259 29.61 -20.45 -7.90
CA GLY A 259 31.06 -20.42 -8.05
C GLY A 259 31.60 -21.24 -9.23
N THR A 260 30.78 -22.02 -9.94
CA THR A 260 31.23 -22.87 -11.04
C THR A 260 31.51 -22.04 -12.29
N GLN A 261 32.63 -22.31 -12.95
CA GLN A 261 32.98 -21.76 -14.26
C GLN A 261 33.26 -22.90 -15.24
N ILE A 262 32.79 -22.75 -16.46
CA ILE A 262 33.05 -23.64 -17.58
C ILE A 262 33.64 -22.80 -18.70
N CYS A 263 34.78 -23.21 -19.25
CA CYS A 263 35.35 -22.63 -20.46
C CYS A 263 35.43 -23.70 -21.55
N SER A 264 35.11 -23.35 -22.79
CA SER A 264 35.17 -24.27 -23.93
C SER A 264 35.71 -23.58 -25.17
N ALA A 265 36.46 -24.30 -26.00
CA ALA A 265 36.99 -23.79 -27.26
C ALA A 265 37.24 -24.92 -28.26
N GLN A 266 37.32 -24.57 -29.54
CA GLN A 266 38.10 -25.35 -30.51
C GLN A 266 39.48 -24.72 -30.64
N VAL A 267 40.51 -25.56 -30.52
CA VAL A 267 41.92 -25.14 -30.55
C VAL A 267 42.61 -25.85 -31.70
N SER A 268 43.05 -25.08 -32.68
CA SER A 268 43.87 -25.58 -33.78
C SER A 268 45.31 -25.72 -33.33
N LEU A 269 45.79 -26.97 -33.30
CA LEU A 269 47.17 -27.31 -33.05
C LEU A 269 47.99 -27.12 -34.33
N ALA A 270 49.19 -26.54 -34.19
CA ALA A 270 50.13 -26.40 -35.30
C ALA A 270 51.34 -27.32 -35.10
N TYR A 271 51.95 -27.70 -36.22
CA TYR A 271 53.25 -28.36 -36.23
C TYR A 271 54.30 -27.52 -35.50
N VAL A 272 54.94 -28.13 -34.50
CA VAL A 272 56.11 -27.53 -33.85
C VAL A 272 57.36 -28.37 -34.05
N ALA A 273 57.21 -29.70 -34.03
CA ALA A 273 58.26 -30.64 -34.37
C ALA A 273 57.65 -31.93 -34.94
N ASP A 274 58.49 -32.77 -35.51
CA ASP A 274 58.15 -34.09 -36.04
C ASP A 274 57.47 -35.01 -35.01
N TRP A 275 57.65 -34.75 -33.72
CA TRP A 275 57.01 -35.50 -32.64
C TRP A 275 55.83 -34.78 -31.96
N VAL A 276 55.40 -33.57 -32.36
CA VAL A 276 54.29 -32.87 -31.67
C VAL A 276 53.54 -31.83 -32.51
N LEU A 277 52.21 -31.88 -32.44
CA LEU A 277 51.34 -30.74 -32.72
C LEU A 277 50.92 -30.12 -31.39
N LYS A 278 51.06 -28.80 -31.21
CA LYS A 278 50.70 -28.12 -29.96
C LYS A 278 50.19 -26.70 -30.16
N GLN A 279 49.37 -26.24 -29.23
CA GLN A 279 48.92 -24.85 -29.14
C GLN A 279 48.63 -24.50 -27.68
N ASP A 280 49.03 -23.29 -27.27
CA ASP A 280 48.66 -22.75 -25.96
C ASP A 280 47.23 -22.19 -26.03
N TRP A 281 46.39 -22.62 -25.09
CA TRP A 281 45.01 -22.18 -24.92
C TRP A 281 44.91 -21.29 -23.68
N ALA A 282 44.74 -19.99 -23.89
CA ALA A 282 44.34 -19.07 -22.84
C ALA A 282 42.85 -19.24 -22.56
N TYR A 283 42.45 -19.38 -21.28
CA TYR A 283 41.03 -19.50 -20.98
C TYR A 283 40.30 -18.17 -21.24
N PRO A 284 39.09 -18.21 -21.82
CA PRO A 284 38.28 -17.01 -22.05
C PRO A 284 37.88 -16.29 -20.75
N ALA A 285 37.93 -16.99 -19.61
CA ALA A 285 37.81 -16.43 -18.27
C ALA A 285 38.79 -17.11 -17.31
N GLN A 286 39.38 -16.35 -16.38
CA GLN A 286 40.32 -16.88 -15.39
C GLN A 286 39.61 -17.73 -14.33
N PHE A 287 40.24 -18.83 -13.90
CA PHE A 287 39.83 -19.64 -12.76
C PHE A 287 40.56 -19.22 -11.48
N ALA A 288 39.98 -19.52 -10.32
CA ALA A 288 40.64 -19.32 -9.02
C ALA A 288 41.84 -20.24 -8.80
N GLN A 289 41.79 -21.45 -9.38
CA GLN A 289 42.83 -22.47 -9.34
C GLN A 289 42.85 -23.26 -10.66
N ALA A 290 43.83 -24.13 -10.87
CA ALA A 290 43.88 -25.00 -12.04
C ALA A 290 42.58 -25.82 -12.16
N PRO A 291 41.84 -25.73 -13.28
CA PRO A 291 40.57 -26.43 -13.46
C PRO A 291 40.79 -27.90 -13.84
N CYS A 292 39.71 -28.68 -13.82
CA CYS A 292 39.68 -30.01 -14.44
C CYS A 292 39.45 -29.85 -15.95
N LEU A 293 40.24 -30.55 -16.79
CA LEU A 293 40.11 -30.48 -18.25
C LEU A 293 39.67 -31.80 -18.87
N SER A 294 38.90 -31.67 -19.94
CA SER A 294 38.62 -32.74 -20.89
C SER A 294 38.96 -32.27 -22.30
N VAL A 295 39.48 -33.18 -23.10
CA VAL A 295 39.88 -32.94 -24.49
C VAL A 295 39.23 -34.00 -25.37
N ALA A 296 38.70 -33.59 -26.51
CA ALA A 296 38.26 -34.48 -27.57
C ALA A 296 38.99 -34.09 -28.86
N LEU A 297 39.68 -35.07 -29.44
CA LEU A 297 40.30 -34.92 -30.75
C LEU A 297 39.28 -35.20 -31.83
N ASP A 298 39.18 -34.29 -32.80
CA ASP A 298 38.51 -34.59 -34.07
C ASP A 298 39.50 -35.33 -34.97
N ALA A 299 39.36 -36.65 -35.04
CA ALA A 299 40.23 -37.53 -35.79
C ALA A 299 40.22 -37.25 -37.31
N ASP A 300 39.15 -36.63 -37.83
CA ASP A 300 39.04 -36.26 -39.24
C ASP A 300 39.65 -34.87 -39.51
N SER A 301 39.95 -34.09 -38.45
CA SER A 301 40.61 -32.77 -38.54
C SER A 301 42.14 -32.84 -38.70
N LEU A 302 42.74 -34.02 -38.53
CA LEU A 302 44.12 -34.25 -38.97
C LEU A 302 44.13 -34.05 -40.48
N ALA A 303 44.62 -32.89 -40.92
CA ALA A 303 44.40 -32.34 -42.26
C ALA A 303 44.38 -33.41 -43.37
N ALA A 304 43.45 -33.29 -44.32
CA ALA A 304 43.38 -34.17 -45.48
C ALA A 304 44.75 -34.25 -46.18
N GLY A 305 45.46 -35.36 -45.99
CA GLY A 305 46.86 -35.54 -46.44
C GLY A 305 47.90 -35.68 -45.33
N SER A 306 47.50 -35.75 -44.05
CA SER A 306 48.45 -36.00 -42.96
C SER A 306 49.16 -37.35 -43.13
N ALA A 307 50.46 -37.39 -42.84
CA ALA A 307 51.27 -38.60 -42.87
C ALA A 307 50.86 -39.63 -41.79
N ILE A 308 50.06 -39.20 -40.81
CA ILE A 308 49.66 -40.01 -39.66
C ILE A 308 48.12 -40.02 -39.57
N GLY A 309 47.53 -41.20 -39.76
CA GLY A 309 46.09 -41.40 -39.49
C GLY A 309 45.80 -41.49 -37.99
N ALA A 310 44.53 -41.37 -37.60
CA ALA A 310 44.08 -41.43 -36.20
C ALA A 310 44.59 -42.65 -35.41
N GLY A 311 44.81 -43.79 -36.08
CA GLY A 311 45.34 -45.02 -35.48
C GLY A 311 46.82 -44.97 -35.09
N ALA A 312 47.55 -43.90 -35.42
CA ALA A 312 48.96 -43.71 -35.11
C ALA A 312 49.20 -42.51 -34.17
N ILE A 313 48.20 -42.17 -33.36
CA ILE A 313 48.29 -41.19 -32.26
C ILE A 313 48.47 -41.94 -30.94
N SER A 314 49.48 -41.57 -30.15
CA SER A 314 49.73 -42.19 -28.84
C SER A 314 49.11 -41.41 -27.69
N PHE A 315 48.94 -40.11 -27.85
CA PHE A 315 48.37 -39.23 -26.84
C PHE A 315 47.74 -38.00 -27.47
N ALA A 316 46.55 -37.65 -27.00
CA ALA A 316 45.89 -36.38 -27.27
C ALA A 316 45.36 -35.86 -25.93
N GLY A 317 45.77 -34.67 -25.52
CA GLY A 317 45.44 -34.16 -24.20
C GLY A 317 45.98 -32.78 -23.94
N VAL A 318 46.16 -32.47 -22.66
CA VAL A 318 46.68 -31.18 -22.19
C VAL A 318 47.87 -31.37 -21.26
N GLU A 319 48.78 -30.40 -21.29
CA GLU A 319 49.90 -30.27 -20.36
C GLU A 319 49.97 -28.84 -19.81
N GLY A 320 50.74 -28.62 -18.74
CA GLY A 320 50.98 -27.28 -18.21
C GLY A 320 49.72 -26.53 -17.76
N VAL A 321 48.76 -27.23 -17.15
CA VAL A 321 47.49 -26.64 -16.69
C VAL A 321 47.73 -25.64 -15.57
N THR A 322 47.22 -24.41 -15.76
CA THR A 322 47.26 -23.32 -14.78
C THR A 322 45.85 -22.76 -14.56
N SER A 323 45.71 -21.72 -13.75
CA SER A 323 44.43 -21.03 -13.56
C SER A 323 44.00 -20.13 -14.73
N SER A 324 44.91 -19.83 -15.66
CA SER A 324 44.67 -18.91 -16.78
C SER A 324 44.80 -19.55 -18.17
N GLY A 325 45.27 -20.80 -18.24
CA GLY A 325 45.37 -21.52 -19.49
C GLY A 325 45.98 -22.91 -19.34
N ALA A 326 46.00 -23.64 -20.43
CA ALA A 326 46.68 -24.92 -20.57
C ALA A 326 47.26 -25.04 -21.98
N ARG A 327 48.17 -25.99 -22.19
CA ARG A 327 48.66 -26.32 -23.53
C ARG A 327 47.98 -27.58 -24.03
N ALA A 328 47.37 -27.49 -25.20
CA ALA A 328 46.81 -28.65 -25.88
C ALA A 328 47.89 -29.29 -26.78
N VAL A 329 48.00 -30.62 -26.75
CA VAL A 329 49.05 -31.37 -27.44
C VAL A 329 48.53 -32.67 -28.04
N VAL A 330 49.12 -33.07 -29.17
CA VAL A 330 48.99 -34.41 -29.76
C VAL A 330 50.38 -34.95 -30.05
N TYR A 331 50.62 -36.18 -29.61
CA TYR A 331 51.86 -36.92 -29.83
C TYR A 331 51.60 -38.12 -30.75
N PRO A 332 52.46 -38.36 -31.75
CA PRO A 332 52.33 -39.52 -32.62
C PRO A 332 52.80 -40.78 -31.86
N ALA A 333 52.40 -41.95 -32.35
CA ALA A 333 52.93 -43.22 -31.90
C ALA A 333 54.40 -43.39 -32.31
N ASN A 334 55.15 -44.20 -31.58
CA ASN A 334 56.54 -44.49 -31.91
C ASN A 334 56.67 -44.99 -33.35
N GLY A 335 57.53 -44.33 -34.15
CA GLY A 335 57.74 -44.65 -35.56
C GLY A 335 56.86 -43.86 -36.54
N ALA A 336 55.95 -43.01 -36.04
CA ALA A 336 55.23 -42.01 -36.84
C ALA A 336 55.75 -40.61 -36.53
N SER A 337 55.71 -39.72 -37.53
CA SER A 337 56.19 -38.34 -37.39
C SER A 337 55.29 -37.39 -38.15
N PHE A 338 55.01 -36.25 -37.53
CA PHE A 338 54.27 -35.18 -38.18
C PHE A 338 55.17 -34.50 -39.22
N LEU A 339 54.55 -33.95 -40.26
CA LEU A 339 55.21 -33.17 -41.30
C LEU A 339 55.02 -31.68 -41.07
N SER A 340 56.01 -30.90 -41.50
CA SER A 340 55.93 -29.44 -41.45
C SER A 340 54.68 -28.95 -42.18
N GLY A 341 53.87 -28.15 -41.48
CA GLY A 341 52.62 -27.60 -42.00
C GLY A 341 51.37 -28.38 -41.63
N GLU A 342 51.50 -29.53 -40.95
CA GLU A 342 50.34 -30.26 -40.43
C GLU A 342 49.68 -29.53 -39.24
N SER A 343 48.38 -29.75 -39.11
CA SER A 343 47.53 -29.22 -38.05
C SER A 343 46.41 -30.20 -37.72
N CYS A 344 45.87 -30.07 -36.51
CA CYS A 344 44.63 -30.76 -36.12
C CYS A 344 43.85 -29.92 -35.11
N ASP A 345 42.54 -30.10 -35.06
CA ASP A 345 41.66 -29.37 -34.16
C ASP A 345 41.30 -30.23 -32.93
N LEU A 346 41.39 -29.61 -31.75
CA LEU A 346 40.93 -30.19 -30.49
C LEU A 346 39.75 -29.40 -29.95
N SER A 347 38.70 -30.11 -29.55
CA SER A 347 37.66 -29.54 -28.69
C SER A 347 38.10 -29.68 -27.24
N VAL A 348 38.18 -28.57 -26.52
CA VAL A 348 38.66 -28.52 -25.14
C VAL A 348 37.58 -27.95 -24.23
N THR A 349 37.48 -28.49 -23.01
CA THR A 349 36.59 -27.96 -21.97
C THR A 349 37.33 -27.97 -20.63
N ALA A 350 37.24 -26.86 -19.90
CA ALA A 350 37.80 -26.68 -18.57
C ALA A 350 36.67 -26.33 -17.59
N ILE A 351 36.59 -27.05 -16.47
CA ILE A 351 35.59 -26.86 -15.43
C ILE A 351 36.29 -26.61 -14.10
N GLY A 352 35.95 -25.51 -13.44
CA GLY A 352 36.59 -25.10 -12.19
C GLY A 352 35.78 -24.03 -11.46
N ARG A 353 36.45 -23.29 -10.58
CA ARG A 353 35.85 -22.17 -9.83
C ARG A 353 36.30 -20.83 -10.41
N TRP A 354 35.39 -19.85 -10.54
CA TRP A 354 35.76 -18.48 -10.92
C TRP A 354 36.36 -17.70 -9.74
N VAL A 355 37.04 -16.58 -10.04
CA VAL A 355 37.70 -15.65 -9.10
C VAL A 355 36.72 -14.65 -8.53
#